data_AF-A0A2E5IJC1-F1
#
_entry.id   AF-A0A2E5IJC1-F1
#
_cell.length_a   1.000
_cell.length_b   1.000
_cell.length_c   1.000
_cell.angle_alpha   90.00
_cell.angle_beta   90.00
_cell.angle_gamma   90.00
#
_symmetry.space_group_name_H-M   'P 1'
#
loop_
_entity.id
_entity.type
_entity.pdbx_description
1 polymer ?
#
loop_
_entity_poly.entity_id
_entity_poly.type
_entity_poly.pdbx_seq_one_letter_code
_entity_poly.pdbx_strand_id
1 'polypeptide(L)'
;MGAGLKLLCRIQTELNNTSVSLAALGLLVSTLEYPEINVDDELASFTQLESVLSRRIQSNSSLLQKLNEISEYFFSELRFSGNVKNYYDHKNSFLNEVLNRRQGIPITLAIVYMEIASRLGIDVEGIGMPGHFLVRANDETETFYIDVFNNGTVLSKDECEKTFNDHISASITWDERYLLPVDDKYIVVRLLRNLKYIYLNEGKSKQAYRVIDLIVGLEPDNVFEIRDRGMIGFRIGHQKQSIEDLKRFLEKEPVGRSAVEASSVLELLERNYKKW
;
A
#
# COMPACT_ATOMS: atom_id res chain seq x y z
N MET A 1 -14.22 22.08 -3.11
CA MET A 1 -13.35 21.02 -2.57
C MET A 1 -12.62 20.37 -3.74
N GLY A 2 -11.28 20.42 -3.78
CA GLY A 2 -10.49 19.85 -4.88
C GLY A 2 -10.61 18.31 -4.95
N ALA A 3 -10.31 17.72 -6.12
CA ALA A 3 -10.44 16.27 -6.33
C ALA A 3 -9.60 15.43 -5.34
N GLY A 4 -8.39 15.87 -5.00
CA GLY A 4 -7.53 15.19 -4.02
C GLY A 4 -8.14 15.15 -2.61
N LEU A 5 -8.71 16.27 -2.15
CA LEU A 5 -9.36 16.34 -0.84
C LEU A 5 -10.62 15.46 -0.78
N LYS A 6 -11.41 15.39 -1.87
CA LYS A 6 -12.55 14.46 -1.94
C LYS A 6 -12.10 13.01 -1.83
N LEU A 7 -11.01 12.63 -2.51
CA LEU A 7 -10.47 11.28 -2.43
C LEU A 7 -9.93 10.96 -1.03
N LEU A 8 -9.18 11.88 -0.42
CA LEU A 8 -8.71 11.74 0.95
C LEU A 8 -9.87 11.51 1.93
N CYS A 9 -10.94 12.32 1.84
CA CYS A 9 -12.12 12.13 2.67
C CYS A 9 -12.75 10.75 2.47
N ARG A 10 -12.87 10.25 1.23
CA ARG A 10 -13.40 8.89 0.97
C ARG A 10 -12.53 7.81 1.60
N ILE A 11 -11.20 7.91 1.48
CA ILE A 11 -10.25 6.96 2.10
C ILE A 11 -10.39 7.01 3.63
N GLN A 12 -10.44 8.20 4.22
CA GLN A 12 -10.61 8.36 5.67
C GLN A 12 -11.98 7.87 6.15
N THR A 13 -13.05 8.05 5.38
CA THR A 13 -14.37 7.49 5.71
C THR A 13 -14.30 5.98 5.74
N GLU A 14 -13.73 5.34 4.72
CA GLU A 14 -13.59 3.88 4.67
C GLU A 14 -12.75 3.33 5.82
N LEU A 15 -11.62 3.97 6.15
CA LEU A 15 -10.77 3.60 7.29
C LEU A 15 -11.46 3.73 8.66
N ASN A 16 -12.54 4.50 8.76
CA ASN A 16 -13.31 4.68 10.00
C ASN A 16 -14.55 3.78 10.08
N ASN A 17 -14.79 2.93 9.08
CA ASN A 17 -15.87 1.95 9.14
C ASN A 17 -15.58 0.87 10.19
N THR A 18 -16.63 0.30 10.78
CA THR A 18 -16.49 -0.83 11.72
C THR A 18 -15.90 -2.07 11.05
N SER A 19 -16.18 -2.25 9.75
CA SER A 19 -15.58 -3.28 8.90
C SER A 19 -15.03 -2.57 7.68
N VAL A 20 -13.72 -2.44 7.62
CA VAL A 20 -12.99 -1.80 6.54
C VAL A 20 -12.86 -2.79 5.38
N SER A 21 -13.13 -2.36 4.15
CA SER A 21 -12.78 -3.11 2.95
C SER A 21 -11.44 -2.63 2.39
N LEU A 22 -10.41 -3.47 2.52
CA LEU A 22 -9.11 -3.21 1.91
C LEU A 22 -9.19 -3.14 0.38
N ALA A 23 -10.09 -3.91 -0.25
CA ALA A 23 -10.32 -3.77 -1.68
C ALA A 23 -10.92 -2.41 -2.04
N ALA A 24 -11.88 -1.90 -1.25
CA ALA A 24 -12.44 -0.57 -1.46
C ALA A 24 -11.36 0.50 -1.35
N LEU A 25 -10.47 0.41 -0.35
CA LEU A 25 -9.33 1.30 -0.20
C LEU A 25 -8.36 1.24 -1.40
N GLY A 26 -8.02 0.04 -1.87
CA GLY A 26 -7.18 -0.14 -3.07
C GLY A 26 -7.83 0.41 -4.35
N LEU A 27 -9.14 0.27 -4.50
CA LEU A 27 -9.90 0.83 -5.63
C LEU A 27 -10.01 2.36 -5.53
N LEU A 28 -10.19 2.92 -4.33
CA LEU A 28 -10.12 4.36 -4.12
C LEU A 28 -8.76 4.92 -4.55
N VAL A 29 -7.64 4.27 -4.17
CA VAL A 29 -6.30 4.65 -4.66
C VAL A 29 -6.22 4.59 -6.19
N SER A 30 -6.87 3.62 -6.81
CA SER A 30 -6.91 3.46 -8.28
C SER A 30 -7.54 4.66 -9.00
N THR A 31 -8.46 5.38 -8.36
CA THR A 31 -9.06 6.61 -8.91
C THR A 31 -8.08 7.77 -9.08
N LEU A 32 -6.83 7.65 -8.58
CA LEU A 32 -5.76 8.59 -8.89
C LEU A 32 -5.44 8.64 -10.38
N GLU A 33 -5.35 7.47 -11.02
CA GLU A 33 -5.03 7.35 -12.45
C GLU A 33 -6.29 7.09 -13.29
N TYR A 34 -7.30 6.45 -12.71
CA TYR A 34 -8.52 6.01 -13.38
C TYR A 34 -9.78 6.60 -12.71
N PRO A 35 -10.04 7.92 -12.83
CA PRO A 35 -11.13 8.61 -12.14
C PRO A 35 -12.54 8.11 -12.54
N GLU A 36 -12.67 7.44 -13.67
CA GLU A 36 -13.91 6.88 -14.22
C GLU A 36 -14.33 5.54 -13.62
N ILE A 37 -13.47 4.89 -12.82
CA ILE A 37 -13.80 3.58 -12.23
C ILE A 37 -14.95 3.70 -11.25
N ASN A 38 -15.92 2.81 -11.40
CA ASN A 38 -16.94 2.59 -10.41
C ASN A 38 -16.45 1.58 -9.36
N VAL A 39 -16.13 2.08 -8.17
CA VAL A 39 -15.62 1.26 -7.05
C VAL A 39 -16.61 0.16 -6.66
N ASP A 40 -17.91 0.43 -6.69
CA ASP A 40 -18.93 -0.53 -6.28
C ASP A 40 -19.04 -1.70 -7.29
N ASP A 41 -18.91 -1.40 -8.59
CA ASP A 41 -18.92 -2.42 -9.64
C ASP A 41 -17.68 -3.32 -9.56
N GLU A 42 -16.50 -2.73 -9.30
CA GLU A 42 -15.27 -3.50 -9.09
C GLU A 42 -15.34 -4.37 -7.83
N LEU A 43 -15.94 -3.88 -6.74
CA LEU A 43 -16.18 -4.67 -5.53
C LEU A 43 -17.15 -5.83 -5.76
N ALA A 44 -18.13 -5.67 -6.67
CA ALA A 44 -19.05 -6.76 -7.02
C ALA A 44 -18.33 -7.95 -7.69
N SER A 45 -17.16 -7.72 -8.30
CA SER A 45 -16.35 -8.82 -8.85
C SER A 45 -15.84 -9.78 -7.77
N PHE A 46 -15.56 -9.30 -6.55
CA PHE A 46 -15.16 -10.14 -5.43
C PHE A 46 -16.27 -11.05 -4.94
N THR A 47 -17.54 -10.65 -5.07
CA THR A 47 -18.68 -11.52 -4.77
C THR A 47 -18.70 -12.76 -5.67
N GLN A 48 -18.29 -12.61 -6.94
CA GLN A 48 -18.21 -13.76 -7.84
C GLN A 48 -17.09 -14.71 -7.41
N LEU A 49 -15.93 -14.18 -6.99
CA LEU A 49 -14.80 -14.97 -6.48
C LEU A 49 -15.19 -15.76 -5.22
N GLU A 50 -15.84 -15.09 -4.27
CA GLU A 50 -16.34 -15.71 -3.04
C GLU A 50 -17.32 -16.85 -3.37
N SER A 51 -18.30 -16.63 -4.25
CA SER A 51 -19.33 -17.63 -4.58
C SER A 51 -18.80 -18.95 -5.16
N VAL A 52 -17.61 -18.92 -5.78
CA VAL A 52 -16.93 -20.13 -6.26
C VAL A 52 -16.29 -20.86 -5.09
N LEU A 53 -15.60 -20.13 -4.21
CA LEU A 53 -14.89 -20.71 -3.07
C LEU A 53 -15.83 -21.21 -1.97
N SER A 54 -16.95 -20.54 -1.70
CA SER A 54 -17.92 -20.99 -0.69
C SER A 54 -18.60 -22.32 -1.04
N ARG A 55 -18.61 -22.72 -2.32
CA ARG A 55 -19.06 -24.06 -2.75
C ARG A 55 -17.99 -25.14 -2.60
N ARG A 56 -16.72 -24.77 -2.51
CA ARG A 56 -15.58 -25.70 -2.40
C ARG A 56 -15.17 -25.93 -0.96
N ILE A 57 -15.17 -24.84 -0.17
CA ILE A 57 -14.79 -24.86 1.24
C ILE A 57 -15.95 -25.42 2.06
N GLN A 58 -15.69 -26.51 2.77
CA GLN A 58 -16.68 -27.12 3.67
C GLN A 58 -16.64 -26.42 5.03
N SER A 59 -17.77 -26.45 5.75
CA SER A 59 -17.88 -25.80 7.06
C SER A 59 -16.93 -26.38 8.11
N ASN A 60 -16.53 -27.65 7.96
CA ASN A 60 -15.60 -28.38 8.83
C ASN A 60 -14.15 -28.39 8.32
N SER A 61 -13.83 -27.68 7.24
CA SER A 61 -12.45 -27.57 6.75
C SER A 61 -11.56 -26.89 7.78
N SER A 62 -10.34 -27.41 7.97
CA SER A 62 -9.32 -26.74 8.79
C SER A 62 -8.89 -25.41 8.16
N LEU A 63 -8.29 -24.52 8.95
CA LEU A 63 -7.79 -23.24 8.44
C LEU A 63 -6.82 -23.44 7.26
N LEU A 64 -5.87 -24.38 7.39
CA LEU A 64 -4.94 -24.71 6.31
C LEU A 64 -5.65 -25.19 5.04
N GLN A 65 -6.69 -26.01 5.15
CA GLN A 65 -7.47 -26.45 3.98
C GLN A 65 -8.15 -25.25 3.30
N LYS A 66 -8.73 -24.33 4.07
CA LYS A 66 -9.36 -23.12 3.52
C LYS A 66 -8.34 -22.24 2.80
N LEU A 67 -7.17 -22.01 3.40
CA LEU A 67 -6.09 -21.22 2.82
C LEU A 67 -5.56 -21.84 1.53
N ASN A 68 -5.39 -23.16 1.50
CA ASN A 68 -4.96 -23.89 0.30
C ASN A 68 -5.99 -23.79 -0.83
N GLU A 69 -7.30 -23.90 -0.54
CA GLU A 69 -8.35 -23.71 -1.54
C GLU A 69 -8.36 -22.28 -2.12
N ILE A 70 -8.19 -21.27 -1.25
CA ILE A 70 -8.06 -19.87 -1.71
C ILE A 70 -6.83 -19.71 -2.60
N SER A 71 -5.67 -20.21 -2.16
CA SER A 71 -4.41 -20.11 -2.91
C SER A 71 -4.47 -20.84 -4.25
N GLU A 72 -5.02 -22.05 -4.31
CA GLU A 72 -5.16 -22.82 -5.55
C GLU A 72 -6.09 -22.10 -6.53
N TYR A 73 -7.24 -21.62 -6.06
CA TYR A 73 -8.15 -20.87 -6.92
C TYR A 73 -7.53 -19.56 -7.42
N PHE A 74 -6.88 -18.80 -6.54
CA PHE A 74 -6.34 -17.49 -6.85
C PHE A 74 -5.10 -17.54 -7.75
N PHE A 75 -4.12 -18.39 -7.42
CA PHE A 75 -2.84 -18.46 -8.11
C PHE A 75 -2.82 -19.50 -9.25
N SER A 76 -3.42 -20.67 -9.05
CA SER A 76 -3.38 -21.76 -10.05
C SER A 76 -4.48 -21.62 -11.10
N GLU A 77 -5.74 -21.38 -10.69
CA GLU A 77 -6.87 -21.31 -11.64
C GLU A 77 -7.03 -19.93 -12.26
N LEU A 78 -7.09 -18.90 -11.42
CA LEU A 78 -7.21 -17.53 -11.90
C LEU A 78 -5.89 -16.97 -12.43
N ARG A 79 -4.74 -17.60 -12.14
CA ARG A 79 -3.42 -17.16 -12.65
C ARG A 79 -3.00 -15.77 -12.18
N PHE A 80 -3.43 -15.36 -10.98
CA PHE A 80 -2.80 -14.20 -10.35
C PHE A 80 -1.33 -14.51 -10.07
N SER A 81 -0.47 -13.51 -10.26
CA SER A 81 0.97 -13.69 -10.06
C SER A 81 1.68 -12.40 -9.72
N GLY A 82 2.82 -12.53 -9.04
CA GLY A 82 3.77 -11.44 -8.86
C GLY A 82 4.40 -11.02 -10.20
N ASN A 83 4.41 -9.71 -10.48
CA ASN A 83 5.04 -9.19 -11.70
C ASN A 83 6.56 -9.05 -11.50
N VAL A 84 7.29 -10.16 -11.50
CA VAL A 84 8.76 -10.17 -11.31
C VAL A 84 9.49 -9.44 -12.44
N LYS A 85 8.99 -9.56 -13.68
CA LYS A 85 9.64 -8.97 -14.87
C LYS A 85 9.62 -7.45 -14.84
N ASN A 86 8.49 -6.85 -14.48
CA ASN A 86 8.27 -5.41 -14.45
C ASN A 86 7.74 -4.99 -13.08
N TYR A 87 8.49 -5.29 -12.02
CA TYR A 87 8.07 -5.06 -10.64
C TYR A 87 7.59 -3.62 -10.38
N TYR A 88 8.34 -2.65 -10.90
CA TYR A 88 8.06 -1.22 -10.74
C TYR A 88 7.11 -0.63 -11.79
N ASP A 89 6.40 -1.45 -12.57
CA ASP A 89 5.27 -0.96 -13.37
C ASP A 89 4.18 -0.42 -12.41
N HIS A 90 3.87 0.88 -12.50
CA HIS A 90 2.87 1.54 -11.66
C HIS A 90 1.51 0.86 -11.70
N LYS A 91 1.16 0.20 -12.82
CA LYS A 91 -0.08 -0.57 -12.94
C LYS A 91 -0.19 -1.71 -11.94
N ASN A 92 0.93 -2.23 -11.43
CA ASN A 92 0.92 -3.25 -10.39
C ASN A 92 0.41 -2.71 -9.04
N SER A 93 0.32 -1.39 -8.85
CA SER A 93 -0.14 -0.74 -7.62
C SER A 93 -1.60 -0.27 -7.69
N PHE A 94 -2.30 -0.51 -8.80
CA PHE A 94 -3.70 -0.12 -8.97
C PHE A 94 -4.58 -1.36 -9.02
N LEU A 95 -5.51 -1.47 -8.06
CA LEU A 95 -6.25 -2.71 -7.83
C LEU A 95 -7.08 -3.13 -9.05
N ASN A 96 -7.67 -2.17 -9.77
CA ASN A 96 -8.39 -2.45 -11.01
C ASN A 96 -7.50 -3.08 -12.09
N GLU A 97 -6.27 -2.58 -12.26
CA GLU A 97 -5.29 -3.14 -13.20
C GLU A 97 -4.80 -4.50 -12.73
N VAL A 98 -4.65 -4.70 -11.40
CA VAL A 98 -4.29 -5.99 -10.82
C VAL A 98 -5.38 -7.02 -11.06
N LEU A 99 -6.66 -6.68 -10.88
CA LEU A 99 -7.79 -7.57 -11.15
C LEU A 99 -7.90 -7.93 -12.65
N ASN A 100 -7.73 -6.94 -13.52
CA ASN A 100 -7.81 -7.13 -14.98
C ASN A 100 -6.62 -7.93 -15.53
N ARG A 101 -5.39 -7.55 -15.18
CA ARG A 101 -4.15 -8.16 -15.69
C ARG A 101 -3.75 -9.43 -14.93
N ARG A 102 -4.30 -9.63 -13.73
CA ARG A 102 -3.93 -10.69 -12.80
C ARG A 102 -2.44 -10.66 -12.43
N GLN A 103 -1.89 -9.47 -12.38
CA GLN A 103 -0.48 -9.22 -12.06
C GLN A 103 -0.35 -8.07 -11.08
N GLY A 104 0.39 -8.27 -10.00
CA GLY A 104 0.57 -7.27 -8.95
C GLY A 104 1.92 -7.33 -8.25
N ILE A 105 2.05 -6.51 -7.22
CA ILE A 105 3.14 -6.53 -6.23
C ILE A 105 2.65 -7.21 -4.94
N PRO A 106 3.54 -7.54 -3.99
CA PRO A 106 3.15 -8.25 -2.76
C PRO A 106 1.95 -7.61 -2.05
N ILE A 107 1.93 -6.29 -1.88
CA ILE A 107 0.86 -5.59 -1.16
C ILE A 107 -0.49 -5.62 -1.89
N THR A 108 -0.52 -5.52 -3.21
CA THR A 108 -1.80 -5.55 -3.96
C THR A 108 -2.36 -6.96 -4.05
N LEU A 109 -1.50 -7.97 -4.19
CA LEU A 109 -1.93 -9.37 -4.15
C LEU A 109 -2.45 -9.73 -2.76
N ALA A 110 -1.82 -9.21 -1.70
CA ALA A 110 -2.30 -9.35 -0.33
C ALA A 110 -3.68 -8.74 -0.15
N ILE A 111 -3.93 -7.53 -0.66
CA ILE A 111 -5.25 -6.88 -0.61
C ILE A 111 -6.33 -7.76 -1.24
N VAL A 112 -6.08 -8.30 -2.43
CA VAL A 112 -7.06 -9.18 -3.11
C VAL A 112 -7.28 -10.47 -2.31
N TYR A 113 -6.20 -11.09 -1.82
CA TYR A 113 -6.27 -12.33 -1.04
C TYR A 113 -7.05 -12.14 0.28
N MET A 114 -6.75 -11.09 1.03
CA MET A 114 -7.42 -10.75 2.29
C MET A 114 -8.90 -10.41 2.08
N GLU A 115 -9.25 -9.68 1.02
CA GLU A 115 -10.65 -9.39 0.71
C GLU A 115 -11.44 -10.67 0.40
N ILE A 116 -10.86 -11.61 -0.36
CA ILE A 116 -11.49 -12.92 -0.63
C ILE A 116 -11.67 -13.70 0.68
N ALA A 117 -10.63 -13.78 1.51
CA ALA A 117 -10.67 -14.52 2.78
C ALA A 117 -11.70 -13.93 3.76
N SER A 118 -11.72 -12.59 3.88
CA SER A 118 -12.68 -11.87 4.74
C SER A 118 -14.13 -12.19 4.36
N ARG A 119 -14.44 -12.22 3.06
CA ARG A 119 -15.79 -12.58 2.56
C ARG A 119 -16.18 -14.03 2.83
N LEU A 120 -15.20 -14.91 2.99
CA LEU A 120 -15.39 -16.30 3.41
C LEU A 120 -15.44 -16.47 4.94
N GLY A 121 -15.37 -15.36 5.70
CA GLY A 121 -15.34 -15.37 7.16
C GLY A 121 -14.03 -15.89 7.74
N ILE A 122 -12.93 -15.79 6.99
CA ILE A 122 -11.59 -16.20 7.42
C ILE A 122 -10.80 -14.94 7.74
N ASP A 123 -10.31 -14.86 8.98
CA ASP A 123 -9.47 -13.75 9.40
C ASP A 123 -8.05 -13.91 8.84
N VAL A 124 -7.64 -12.94 8.03
CA VAL A 124 -6.34 -12.89 7.39
C VAL A 124 -5.81 -11.47 7.50
N GLU A 125 -4.67 -11.33 8.16
CA GLU A 125 -4.06 -10.04 8.47
C GLU A 125 -2.85 -9.77 7.58
N GLY A 126 -2.63 -8.51 7.22
CA GLY A 126 -1.43 -8.10 6.48
C GLY A 126 -0.20 -8.08 7.38
N ILE A 127 0.94 -8.53 6.85
CA ILE A 127 2.24 -8.49 7.54
C ILE A 127 3.21 -7.58 6.78
N GLY A 128 3.56 -6.47 7.41
CA GLY A 128 4.43 -5.43 6.87
C GLY A 128 5.93 -5.72 6.95
N MET A 129 6.39 -6.95 6.67
CA MET A 129 7.81 -7.32 6.76
C MET A 129 8.69 -6.34 5.94
N PRO A 130 9.87 -5.91 6.39
CA PRO A 130 10.73 -5.08 5.57
C PRO A 130 11.15 -5.82 4.30
N GLY A 131 11.10 -5.15 3.14
CA GLY A 131 11.52 -5.71 1.85
C GLY A 131 10.48 -6.61 1.17
N HIS A 132 9.47 -7.09 1.90
CA HIS A 132 8.43 -7.96 1.35
C HIS A 132 7.05 -7.74 1.99
N PHE A 133 5.97 -8.30 1.48
CA PHE A 133 4.66 -8.22 2.17
C PHE A 133 4.03 -9.60 2.18
N LEU A 134 3.64 -10.07 3.37
CA LEU A 134 3.03 -11.38 3.57
C LEU A 134 1.61 -11.18 4.10
N VAL A 135 0.85 -12.27 4.16
CA VAL A 135 -0.37 -12.32 4.97
C VAL A 135 -0.23 -13.38 6.05
N ARG A 136 -0.97 -13.23 7.13
CA ARG A 136 -1.00 -14.17 8.25
C ARG A 136 -2.43 -14.61 8.51
N ALA A 137 -2.61 -15.89 8.80
CA ALA A 137 -3.84 -16.41 9.35
C ALA A 137 -3.49 -17.34 10.52
N ASN A 138 -4.27 -17.31 11.58
CA ASN A 138 -4.06 -18.20 12.72
C ASN A 138 -5.37 -18.78 13.23
N ASP A 139 -5.30 -19.96 13.81
CA ASP A 139 -6.34 -20.54 14.65
C ASP A 139 -5.82 -20.67 16.10
N GLU A 140 -6.52 -21.41 16.94
CA GLU A 140 -6.13 -21.61 18.34
C GLU A 140 -4.82 -22.40 18.50
N THR A 141 -4.36 -23.08 17.44
CA THR A 141 -3.26 -24.05 17.48
C THR A 141 -2.07 -23.67 16.62
N GLU A 142 -2.30 -23.06 15.46
CA GLU A 142 -1.27 -22.81 14.45
C GLU A 142 -1.35 -21.40 13.87
N THR A 143 -0.21 -20.93 13.37
CA THR A 143 -0.08 -19.66 12.64
C THR A 143 0.56 -19.95 11.29
N PHE A 144 -0.10 -19.47 10.23
CA PHE A 144 0.34 -19.61 8.85
C PHE A 144 0.75 -18.24 8.32
N TYR A 145 1.98 -18.14 7.82
CA TYR A 145 2.43 -17.01 7.01
C TYR A 145 2.33 -17.40 5.54
N ILE A 146 1.72 -16.58 4.71
CA ILE A 146 1.50 -16.88 3.29
C ILE A 146 2.17 -15.80 2.44
N ASP A 147 3.07 -16.24 1.55
CA ASP A 147 3.67 -15.40 0.52
C ASP A 147 2.77 -15.34 -0.71
N VAL A 148 1.92 -14.33 -0.74
CA VAL A 148 1.00 -14.04 -1.86
C VAL A 148 1.70 -13.57 -3.13
N PHE A 149 2.97 -13.17 -3.06
CA PHE A 149 3.75 -12.85 -4.26
C PHE A 149 4.36 -14.12 -4.88
N ASN A 150 4.67 -15.11 -4.03
CA ASN A 150 5.17 -16.42 -4.43
C ASN A 150 4.05 -17.49 -4.41
N ASN A 151 2.97 -17.22 -5.14
CA ASN A 151 1.85 -18.16 -5.40
C ASN A 151 1.16 -18.73 -4.15
N GLY A 152 1.11 -17.98 -3.06
CA GLY A 152 0.43 -18.42 -1.84
C GLY A 152 1.19 -19.50 -1.07
N THR A 153 2.52 -19.54 -1.22
CA THR A 153 3.38 -20.46 -0.49
C THR A 153 3.26 -20.20 1.01
N VAL A 154 2.96 -21.24 1.79
CA VAL A 154 2.95 -21.18 3.26
C VAL A 154 4.38 -21.26 3.77
N LEU A 155 4.76 -20.33 4.64
CA LEU A 155 6.10 -20.18 5.19
C LEU A 155 6.10 -20.41 6.71
N SER A 156 7.16 -21.05 7.19
CA SER A 156 7.56 -21.00 8.60
C SER A 156 8.19 -19.65 8.97
N LYS A 157 8.38 -19.39 10.27
CA LYS A 157 9.08 -18.19 10.74
C LYS A 157 10.53 -18.13 10.23
N ASP A 158 11.23 -19.27 10.24
CA ASP A 158 12.62 -19.37 9.75
C ASP A 158 12.72 -19.05 8.26
N GLU A 159 11.72 -19.46 7.46
CA GLU A 159 11.65 -19.11 6.03
C GLU A 159 11.32 -17.63 5.80
N CYS A 160 10.53 -17.00 6.68
CA CYS A 160 10.31 -15.56 6.66
C CYS A 160 11.61 -14.80 6.96
N GLU A 161 12.37 -15.21 7.99
CA GLU A 161 13.66 -14.62 8.33
C GLU A 161 14.66 -14.78 7.18
N LYS A 162 14.71 -15.96 6.55
CA LYS A 162 15.53 -16.19 5.37
C LYS A 162 15.15 -15.24 4.22
N THR A 163 13.85 -15.12 3.94
CA THR A 163 13.35 -14.21 2.89
C THR A 163 13.71 -12.76 3.18
N PHE A 164 13.64 -12.33 4.45
CA PHE A 164 14.09 -11.01 4.89
C PHE A 164 15.58 -10.82 4.60
N ASN A 165 16.42 -11.76 5.00
CA ASN A 165 17.87 -11.68 4.82
C ASN A 165 18.30 -11.67 3.34
N ASP A 166 17.51 -12.29 2.45
CA ASP A 166 17.76 -12.29 1.00
C ASP A 166 17.46 -10.93 0.34
N HIS A 167 16.52 -10.14 0.88
CA HIS A 167 16.04 -8.90 0.26
C HIS A 167 16.52 -7.62 0.97
N ILE A 168 16.97 -7.74 2.22
CA ILE A 168 17.36 -6.61 3.06
C ILE A 168 18.88 -6.52 3.19
N SER A 169 19.40 -5.29 3.22
CA SER A 169 20.82 -5.03 3.45
C SER A 169 21.26 -5.61 4.80
N ALA A 170 22.48 -6.19 4.83
CA ALA A 170 23.08 -6.77 6.05
C ALA A 170 23.21 -5.80 7.25
N SER A 171 22.99 -4.49 7.07
CA SER A 171 22.97 -3.50 8.14
C SER A 171 21.66 -3.47 8.95
N ILE A 172 20.60 -4.16 8.50
CA ILE A 172 19.34 -4.28 9.23
C ILE A 172 19.21 -5.72 9.69
N THR A 173 19.07 -5.92 11.00
CA THR A 173 18.93 -7.25 11.60
C THR A 173 17.46 -7.69 11.62
N TRP A 174 17.24 -8.99 11.57
CA TRP A 174 15.94 -9.60 11.79
C TRP A 174 15.36 -9.20 13.16
N ASP A 175 14.04 -9.06 13.20
CA ASP A 175 13.26 -8.81 14.41
C ASP A 175 11.91 -9.50 14.27
N GLU A 176 11.52 -10.31 15.26
CA GLU A 176 10.23 -11.04 15.23
C GLU A 176 9.02 -10.10 15.09
N ARG A 177 9.17 -8.83 15.50
CA ARG A 177 8.11 -7.82 15.35
C ARG A 177 7.76 -7.53 13.89
N TYR A 178 8.63 -7.90 12.94
CA TYR A 178 8.32 -7.81 11.51
C TYR A 178 7.22 -8.78 11.05
N LEU A 179 6.85 -9.75 11.89
CA LEU A 179 5.75 -10.69 11.68
C LEU A 179 4.47 -10.34 12.45
N LEU A 180 4.42 -9.14 13.06
CA LEU A 180 3.20 -8.61 13.66
C LEU A 180 2.26 -8.05 12.59
N PRO A 181 0.93 -8.13 12.81
CA PRO A 181 -0.03 -7.61 11.87
C PRO A 181 0.06 -6.08 11.80
N VAL A 182 -0.22 -5.55 10.62
CA VAL A 182 -0.31 -4.11 10.38
C VAL A 182 -1.75 -3.70 10.13
N ASP A 183 -2.09 -2.47 10.53
CA ASP A 183 -3.44 -1.94 10.33
C ASP A 183 -3.71 -1.55 8.86
N ASP A 184 -4.99 -1.36 8.53
CA ASP A 184 -5.43 -1.03 7.16
C ASP A 184 -4.82 0.29 6.65
N LYS A 185 -4.66 1.26 7.55
CA LYS A 185 -4.05 2.55 7.23
C LYS A 185 -2.59 2.37 6.80
N TYR A 186 -1.83 1.52 7.51
CA TYR A 186 -0.46 1.18 7.15
C TYR A 186 -0.41 0.56 5.77
N ILE A 187 -1.32 -0.37 5.45
CA ILE A 187 -1.37 -1.04 4.14
C ILE A 187 -1.59 0.00 3.03
N VAL A 188 -2.59 0.87 3.17
CA VAL A 188 -2.87 1.91 2.16
C VAL A 188 -1.72 2.90 2.03
N VAL A 189 -1.12 3.33 3.14
CA VAL A 189 0.03 4.24 3.10
C VAL A 189 1.24 3.57 2.45
N ARG A 190 1.48 2.28 2.71
CA ARG A 190 2.57 1.52 2.07
C ARG A 190 2.34 1.38 0.56
N LEU A 191 1.09 1.18 0.12
CA LEU A 191 0.72 1.20 -1.30
C LEU A 191 1.00 2.57 -1.94
N LEU A 192 0.59 3.66 -1.27
CA LEU A 192 0.87 5.02 -1.72
C LEU A 192 2.39 5.32 -1.75
N ARG A 193 3.16 4.87 -0.77
CA ARG A 193 4.63 5.03 -0.78
C ARG A 193 5.29 4.28 -1.94
N ASN A 194 4.77 3.13 -2.34
CA ASN A 194 5.23 2.42 -3.53
C ASN A 194 4.97 3.25 -4.81
N LEU A 195 3.76 3.82 -4.96
CA LEU A 195 3.43 4.73 -6.06
C LEU A 195 4.30 5.99 -6.06
N LYS A 196 4.54 6.59 -4.89
CA LYS A 196 5.45 7.73 -4.70
C LYS A 196 6.84 7.38 -5.24
N TYR A 197 7.40 6.25 -4.84
CA TYR A 197 8.72 5.79 -5.31
C TYR A 197 8.75 5.65 -6.83
N ILE A 198 7.77 4.96 -7.42
CA ILE A 198 7.68 4.76 -8.87
C ILE A 198 7.60 6.09 -9.61
N TYR A 199 6.67 6.98 -9.22
CA TYR A 199 6.50 8.26 -9.91
C TYR A 199 7.69 9.20 -9.77
N LEU A 200 8.39 9.19 -8.63
CA LEU A 200 9.61 9.96 -8.47
C LEU A 200 10.73 9.47 -9.39
N ASN A 201 10.91 8.14 -9.49
CA ASN A 201 11.91 7.54 -10.38
C ASN A 201 11.58 7.74 -11.87
N GLU A 202 10.29 7.78 -12.23
CA GLU A 202 9.84 8.10 -13.59
C GLU A 202 9.84 9.62 -13.89
N GLY A 203 10.20 10.48 -12.93
CA GLY A 203 10.18 11.94 -13.10
C GLY A 203 8.78 12.56 -13.15
N LYS A 204 7.72 11.78 -12.86
CA LYS A 204 6.31 12.19 -12.86
C LYS A 204 5.94 12.99 -11.61
N SER A 205 6.54 14.17 -11.46
CA SER A 205 6.45 15.00 -10.26
C SER A 205 5.01 15.41 -9.89
N LYS A 206 4.13 15.61 -10.89
CA LYS A 206 2.71 15.94 -10.63
C LYS A 206 1.95 14.76 -10.01
N GLN A 207 2.16 13.55 -10.53
CA GLN A 207 1.57 12.33 -9.96
C GLN A 207 2.15 12.04 -8.57
N ALA A 208 3.48 12.15 -8.41
CA ALA A 208 4.13 12.00 -7.11
C ALA A 208 3.56 12.98 -6.08
N TYR A 209 3.35 14.25 -6.43
CA TYR A 209 2.75 15.23 -5.52
C TYR A 209 1.34 14.82 -5.08
N ARG A 210 0.48 14.36 -6.00
CA ARG A 210 -0.90 13.92 -5.66
C ARG A 210 -0.88 12.75 -4.67
N VAL A 211 0.05 11.81 -4.85
CA VAL A 211 0.23 10.67 -3.94
C VAL A 211 0.74 11.14 -2.57
N ILE A 212 1.78 11.98 -2.54
CA ILE A 212 2.35 12.50 -1.29
C ILE A 212 1.31 13.33 -0.52
N ASP A 213 0.48 14.11 -1.20
CA ASP A 213 -0.59 14.87 -0.58
C ASP A 213 -1.59 13.97 0.17
N LEU A 214 -1.94 12.82 -0.40
CA LEU A 214 -2.75 11.80 0.30
C LEU A 214 -2.00 11.22 1.51
N ILE A 215 -0.71 10.91 1.36
CA ILE A 215 0.10 10.38 2.47
C ILE A 215 0.14 11.38 3.63
N VAL A 216 0.40 12.67 3.36
CA VAL A 216 0.39 13.72 4.39
C VAL A 216 -1.00 13.88 5.03
N GLY A 217 -2.08 13.70 4.25
CA GLY A 217 -3.44 13.69 4.79
C GLY A 217 -3.74 12.50 5.72
N LEU A 218 -3.12 11.35 5.47
CA LEU A 218 -3.26 10.15 6.31
C LEU A 218 -2.29 10.17 7.50
N GLU A 219 -1.08 10.68 7.33
CA GLU A 219 -0.03 10.77 8.35
C GLU A 219 0.41 12.23 8.57
N PRO A 220 -0.47 13.08 9.15
CA PRO A 220 -0.21 14.51 9.28
C PRO A 220 0.97 14.85 10.21
N ASP A 221 1.46 13.89 10.99
CA ASP A 221 2.61 14.04 11.89
C ASP A 221 3.92 13.53 11.31
N ASN A 222 3.89 12.92 10.13
CA ASN A 222 5.09 12.44 9.46
C ASN A 222 5.83 13.60 8.77
N VAL A 223 6.78 14.19 9.49
CA VAL A 223 7.55 15.36 9.04
C VAL A 223 8.34 15.11 7.75
N PHE A 224 8.74 13.87 7.48
CA PHE A 224 9.46 13.53 6.24
C PHE A 224 8.54 13.49 5.02
N GLU A 225 7.29 13.05 5.18
CA GLU A 225 6.30 13.10 4.10
C GLU A 225 5.88 14.56 3.83
N ILE A 226 5.78 15.38 4.87
CA ILE A 226 5.57 16.83 4.76
C ILE A 226 6.72 17.48 4.00
N ARG A 227 7.97 17.19 4.37
CA ARG A 227 9.17 17.65 3.65
C ARG A 227 9.09 17.29 2.18
N ASP A 228 8.78 16.03 1.86
CA ASP A 228 8.72 15.56 0.49
C ASP A 228 7.63 16.27 -0.32
N ARG A 229 6.46 16.51 0.28
CA ARG A 229 5.40 17.31 -0.36
C ARG A 229 5.88 18.73 -0.65
N GLY A 230 6.60 19.34 0.30
CA GLY A 230 7.17 20.67 0.12
C GLY A 230 8.20 20.74 -1.00
N MET A 231 9.13 19.78 -1.04
CA MET A 231 10.19 19.68 -2.04
C MET A 231 9.64 19.42 -3.45
N ILE A 232 8.69 18.50 -3.60
CA ILE A 232 8.07 18.21 -4.89
C ILE A 232 7.12 19.33 -5.31
N GLY A 233 6.37 19.90 -4.36
CA GLY A 233 5.49 21.05 -4.60
C GLY A 233 6.25 22.24 -5.20
N PHE A 234 7.48 22.49 -4.75
CA PHE A 234 8.33 23.54 -5.28
C PHE A 234 8.61 23.33 -6.77
N ARG A 235 8.96 22.10 -7.15
CA ARG A 235 9.28 21.73 -8.53
C ARG A 235 8.11 21.89 -9.50
N ILE A 236 6.88 21.79 -9.01
CA ILE A 236 5.66 21.88 -9.84
C ILE A 236 4.85 23.16 -9.63
N GLY A 237 5.37 24.11 -8.83
CA GLY A 237 4.80 25.45 -8.68
C GLY A 237 3.82 25.66 -7.51
N HIS A 238 3.66 24.70 -6.59
CA HIS A 238 2.84 24.87 -5.38
C HIS A 238 3.55 25.67 -4.28
N GLN A 239 3.97 26.89 -4.59
CA GLN A 239 4.86 27.69 -3.73
C GLN A 239 4.35 27.89 -2.30
N LYS A 240 3.07 28.27 -2.14
CA LYS A 240 2.49 28.51 -0.81
C LYS A 240 2.54 27.26 0.07
N GLN A 241 2.09 26.12 -0.45
CA GLN A 241 2.11 24.86 0.28
C GLN A 241 3.54 24.42 0.59
N SER A 242 4.45 24.60 -0.36
CA SER A 242 5.87 24.27 -0.16
C SER A 242 6.52 25.08 0.95
N ILE A 243 6.24 26.37 1.04
CA ILE A 243 6.76 27.22 2.12
C ILE A 243 6.24 26.72 3.48
N GLU A 244 4.94 26.44 3.58
CA GLU A 244 4.31 25.95 4.82
C GLU A 244 4.89 24.60 5.25
N ASP A 245 4.98 23.64 4.33
CA ASP A 245 5.49 22.31 4.59
C ASP A 245 6.96 22.32 5.01
N LEU A 246 7.81 23.07 4.30
CA LEU A 246 9.25 23.14 4.61
C LEU A 246 9.51 23.86 5.94
N LYS A 247 8.73 24.89 6.29
CA LYS A 247 8.79 25.51 7.62
C LYS A 247 8.44 24.51 8.72
N ARG A 248 7.31 23.81 8.56
CA ARG A 248 6.86 22.80 9.53
C ARG A 248 7.87 21.67 9.71
N PHE A 249 8.52 21.23 8.63
CA PHE A 249 9.61 20.26 8.70
C PHE A 249 10.81 20.80 9.49
N LEU A 250 11.30 22.01 9.15
CA LEU A 250 12.48 22.61 9.79
C LEU A 250 12.27 22.96 11.28
N GLU A 251 11.03 23.22 11.70
CA GLU A 251 10.69 23.40 13.12
C GLU A 251 10.91 22.12 13.94
N LYS A 252 10.74 20.95 13.32
CA LYS A 252 10.88 19.63 13.99
C LYS A 252 12.24 19.00 13.76
N GLU A 253 12.79 19.16 12.56
CA GLU A 253 14.06 18.59 12.09
C GLU A 253 15.01 19.71 11.63
N PRO A 254 15.60 20.49 12.55
CA PRO A 254 16.38 21.70 12.21
C PRO A 254 17.81 21.40 11.72
N VAL A 255 18.28 20.16 11.84
CA VAL A 255 19.66 19.76 11.57
C VAL A 255 19.77 18.57 10.64
N GLY A 256 20.97 18.36 10.11
CA GLY A 256 21.25 17.25 9.19
C GLY A 256 20.99 17.59 7.72
N ARG A 257 21.32 16.64 6.85
CA ARG A 257 21.32 16.86 5.39
C ARG A 257 19.94 17.29 4.86
N SER A 258 18.88 16.63 5.31
CA SER A 258 17.50 16.96 4.93
C SER A 258 17.13 18.40 5.29
N ALA A 259 17.58 18.91 6.45
CA ALA A 259 17.32 20.28 6.89
C ALA A 259 18.07 21.31 6.04
N VAL A 260 19.32 21.02 5.64
CA VAL A 260 20.10 21.87 4.74
C VAL A 260 19.43 21.97 3.36
N GLU A 261 19.00 20.84 2.80
CA GLU A 261 18.29 20.78 1.53
C GLU A 261 16.95 21.55 1.59
N ALA A 262 16.17 21.34 2.63
CA ALA A 262 14.90 22.03 2.85
C ALA A 262 15.06 23.54 3.04
N SER A 263 16.04 23.97 3.85
CA SER A 263 16.35 25.40 4.06
C SER A 263 16.74 26.09 2.77
N SER A 264 17.57 25.45 1.94
CA SER A 264 18.00 25.99 0.66
C SER A 264 16.82 26.24 -0.29
N VAL A 265 15.87 25.30 -0.36
CA VAL A 265 14.65 25.46 -1.17
C VAL A 265 13.72 26.53 -0.59
N LEU A 266 13.56 26.58 0.73
CA LEU A 266 12.75 27.58 1.40
C LEU A 266 13.27 29.01 1.14
N GLU A 267 14.58 29.23 1.22
CA GLU A 267 15.19 30.53 0.90
C GLU A 267 14.91 30.96 -0.55
N LEU A 268 15.01 30.05 -1.50
CA LEU A 268 14.70 30.32 -2.91
C LEU A 268 13.23 30.71 -3.11
N LEU A 269 12.33 29.99 -2.45
CA LEU A 269 10.89 30.27 -2.47
C LEU A 269 10.58 31.65 -1.89
N GLU A 270 11.12 31.99 -0.71
CA GLU A 270 10.84 33.26 -0.04
C GLU A 270 11.43 34.48 -0.79
N ARG A 271 12.59 34.34 -1.42
CA ARG A 271 13.17 35.40 -2.27
C ARG A 271 12.31 35.70 -3.48
N ASN A 272 11.71 34.68 -4.08
CA ASN A 272 10.85 34.83 -5.26
C ASN A 272 9.45 35.31 -4.88
N TYR A 273 8.93 34.92 -3.72
CA TYR A 273 7.62 35.35 -3.23
C TYR A 273 7.57 36.84 -2.91
N LYS A 274 8.69 37.44 -2.43
CA LYS A 274 8.79 38.88 -2.13
C LYS A 274 8.91 39.80 -3.36
N LYS A 275 8.95 39.25 -4.58
CA LYS A 275 9.08 40.02 -5.84
C LYS A 275 7.74 40.25 -6.57
N TRP A 276 6.63 39.78 -6.02
CA TRP A 276 5.27 39.92 -6.55
C TRP A 276 4.36 40.54 -5.49
#